data_AF-A0A1M4ZKU5-F1
#
_entry.id   AF-A0A1M4ZKU5-F1
#
_cell.length_a   1.000
_cell.length_b   1.000
_cell.length_c   1.000
_cell.angle_alpha   90.00
_cell.angle_beta   90.00
_cell.angle_gamma   90.00
#
_symmetry.space_group_name_H-M   'P 1'
#
loop_
_entity.id
_entity.type
_entity.pdbx_description
1 polymer ?
#
loop_
_entity_poly.entity_id
_entity_poly.type
_entity_poly.pdbx_seq_one_letter_code
_entity_poly.pdbx_strand_id
1 'polypeptide(L)'
;MISTGLFQLRAIKRREYIDRDIIACIRNDHLQVFTSPVENSCECAVVDIIKGVFSETFLVKCGKWMFQVELPKEKSQELKNLKNRTFYLHFPFDKIILLSKED
;
A
#
# COMPACT_ATOMS: atom_id res chain seq x y z
N MET A 1 17.99 8.89 -23.52
CA MET A 1 17.17 10.12 -23.53
C MET A 1 16.18 9.97 -24.66
N ILE A 2 14.89 9.80 -24.37
CA ILE A 2 13.84 9.73 -25.39
C ILE A 2 13.03 11.01 -25.23
N SER A 3 13.03 11.88 -26.24
CA SER A 3 12.29 13.15 -26.21
C SER A 3 11.12 13.10 -27.18
N THR A 4 9.92 13.26 -26.68
CA THR A 4 8.75 13.65 -27.47
C THR A 4 8.33 15.05 -27.02
N GLY A 5 8.86 16.08 -27.69
CA GLY A 5 8.38 17.47 -27.75
C GLY A 5 8.18 18.31 -26.47
N LEU A 6 7.64 17.76 -25.39
CA LEU A 6 7.12 18.50 -24.24
C LEU A 6 7.32 17.84 -22.87
N PHE A 7 7.89 16.62 -22.80
CA PHE A 7 8.06 15.91 -21.53
C PHE A 7 9.51 15.44 -21.34
N GLN A 8 10.17 15.92 -20.27
CA GLN A 8 11.47 15.40 -19.82
C GLN A 8 11.26 14.38 -18.70
N LEU A 9 11.48 13.11 -19.01
CA LEU A 9 11.64 12.06 -18.01
C LEU A 9 13.05 12.17 -17.42
N ARG A 10 13.15 12.66 -16.18
CA ARG A 10 14.41 12.72 -15.41
C ARG A 10 14.47 11.53 -14.47
N ALA A 11 15.48 10.68 -14.63
CA ALA A 11 15.81 9.67 -13.64
C ALA A 11 16.64 10.33 -12.52
N ILE A 12 16.10 10.34 -11.29
CA ILE A 12 16.80 10.85 -10.11
C ILE A 12 17.63 9.71 -9.52
N LYS A 13 18.93 9.95 -9.37
CA LYS A 13 19.83 9.03 -8.67
C LYS A 13 19.51 9.06 -7.18
N ARG A 14 18.95 7.97 -6.64
CA ARG A 14 18.59 7.87 -5.22
C ARG A 14 19.88 7.86 -4.38
N ARG A 15 19.98 8.76 -3.41
CA ARG A 15 21.03 8.72 -2.37
C ARG A 15 20.69 7.60 -1.37
N GLU A 16 21.70 6.91 -0.87
CA GLU A 16 21.55 6.04 0.29
C GLU A 16 21.38 6.94 1.52
N TYR A 17 20.19 6.92 2.12
CA TYR A 17 19.86 7.66 3.34
C TYR A 17 19.83 6.67 4.51
N ILE A 18 20.68 6.89 5.51
CA ILE A 18 20.55 6.27 6.83
C ILE A 18 20.14 7.42 7.76
N ASP A 19 18.83 7.60 7.91
CA ASP A 19 18.25 8.61 8.78
C ASP A 19 17.34 7.92 9.80
N ARG A 20 17.30 8.46 11.03
CA ARG A 20 16.48 7.91 12.12
C ARG A 20 15.04 8.38 12.04
N ASP A 21 14.77 9.49 11.35
CA ASP A 21 13.46 10.11 11.24
C ASP A 21 12.88 9.98 9.82
N ILE A 22 12.64 8.73 9.40
CA ILE A 22 12.07 8.39 8.10
C ILE A 22 10.60 7.98 8.24
N ILE A 23 9.75 8.53 7.39
CA ILE A 23 8.36 8.08 7.19
C ILE A 23 8.31 7.19 5.96
N ALA A 24 7.80 5.97 6.12
CA ALA A 24 7.51 5.07 5.02
C ALA A 24 6.06 5.26 4.55
N CYS A 25 5.90 5.59 3.27
CA CYS A 25 4.62 5.80 2.63
C CYS A 25 4.40 4.79 1.51
N ILE A 26 3.17 4.33 1.35
CA ILE A 26 2.74 3.48 0.25
C ILE A 26 1.32 3.91 -0.13
N ARG A 27 1.02 3.85 -1.43
CA ARG A 27 -0.33 4.13 -1.90
C ARG A 27 -1.27 2.98 -1.54
N ASN A 28 -2.52 3.33 -1.25
CA ASN A 28 -3.59 2.39 -0.90
C ASN A 28 -3.84 1.31 -1.98
N ASP A 29 -3.66 1.66 -3.26
CA ASP A 29 -3.84 0.81 -4.44
C ASP A 29 -2.61 -0.08 -4.76
N HIS A 30 -1.47 0.16 -4.11
CA HIS A 30 -0.27 -0.66 -4.22
C HIS A 30 -0.19 -1.79 -3.18
N LEU A 31 -1.04 -1.72 -2.16
CA LEU A 31 -1.12 -2.75 -1.12
C LEU A 31 -1.79 -4.00 -1.68
N GLN A 32 -1.28 -5.16 -1.27
CA GLN A 32 -1.77 -6.45 -1.72
C GLN A 32 -2.25 -7.26 -0.53
N VAL A 33 -3.27 -8.10 -0.74
CA VAL A 33 -3.86 -8.90 0.32
C VAL A 33 -3.67 -10.37 0.01
N PHE A 34 -3.22 -11.11 1.02
CA PHE A 34 -2.97 -12.54 0.97
C PHE A 34 -3.70 -13.25 2.11
N THR A 35 -4.08 -14.51 1.89
CA THR A 35 -4.70 -15.37 2.90
C THR A 35 -3.67 -16.13 3.75
N SER A 36 -2.41 -16.12 3.33
CA SER A 36 -1.29 -16.77 4.00
C SER A 36 -0.13 -15.77 4.19
N PRO A 37 0.72 -15.96 5.21
CA PRO A 37 1.86 -15.09 5.42
C PRO A 37 2.82 -15.15 4.22
N VAL A 38 3.29 -13.98 3.82
CA VAL A 38 4.32 -13.81 2.79
C VAL A 38 5.41 -12.86 3.30
N GLU A 39 6.55 -12.81 2.62
CA GLU A 39 7.60 -11.85 2.94
C GLU A 39 7.05 -10.41 2.91
N ASN A 40 7.52 -9.57 3.83
CA ASN A 40 7.08 -8.19 4.01
C ASN A 40 5.55 -8.02 4.08
N SER A 41 4.88 -8.91 4.81
CA SER A 41 3.46 -8.81 5.12
C SER A 41 3.19 -8.73 6.62
N CYS A 42 2.06 -8.13 6.96
CA CYS A 42 1.59 -8.00 8.34
C CYS A 42 0.19 -8.60 8.47
N GLU A 43 -0.06 -9.31 9.57
CA GLU A 43 -1.40 -9.79 9.88
C GLU A 43 -2.33 -8.62 10.25
N CYS A 44 -3.49 -8.57 9.61
CA CYS A 44 -4.42 -7.47 9.72
C CYS A 44 -5.87 -7.95 9.82
N ALA A 45 -6.72 -7.07 10.34
CA ALA A 45 -8.16 -7.24 10.39
C ALA A 45 -8.87 -6.06 9.73
N VAL A 46 -10.01 -6.31 9.08
CA VAL A 46 -10.86 -5.27 8.51
C VAL A 46 -11.60 -4.57 9.64
N VAL A 47 -11.50 -3.25 9.70
CA VAL A 47 -12.24 -2.39 10.64
C VAL A 47 -13.49 -1.83 9.99
N ASP A 48 -13.36 -1.30 8.76
CA ASP A 48 -14.46 -0.70 8.04
C ASP A 48 -14.30 -0.84 6.51
N ILE A 49 -15.38 -0.61 5.77
CA ILE A 49 -15.42 -0.70 4.30
C ILE A 49 -16.19 0.48 3.73
N ILE A 50 -15.50 1.31 2.95
CA ILE A 50 -16.08 2.42 2.20
C ILE A 50 -16.34 1.94 0.77
N LYS A 51 -17.61 1.99 0.35
CA LYS A 51 -18.04 1.54 -0.97
C LYS A 51 -17.90 2.65 -2.00
N GLY A 52 -17.12 2.41 -3.05
CA GLY A 52 -17.06 3.25 -4.24
C GLY A 52 -17.86 2.68 -5.41
N VAL A 53 -17.91 3.44 -6.50
CA VAL A 53 -18.58 3.03 -7.74
C VAL A 53 -17.78 1.92 -8.45
N PHE A 54 -16.45 2.07 -8.53
CA PHE A 54 -15.56 1.15 -9.25
C PHE A 54 -14.67 0.30 -8.33
N SER A 55 -14.33 0.86 -7.17
CA SER A 55 -13.48 0.23 -6.15
C SER A 55 -14.14 0.27 -4.78
N GLU A 56 -13.56 -0.45 -3.84
CA GLU A 56 -13.88 -0.36 -2.43
C GLU A 56 -12.61 -0.11 -1.64
N THR A 57 -12.71 0.78 -0.64
CA THR A 57 -11.61 1.07 0.26
C THR A 57 -11.86 0.39 1.59
N PHE A 58 -10.98 -0.52 1.95
CA PHE A 58 -10.99 -1.23 3.21
C PHE A 58 -10.10 -0.47 4.20
N LEU A 59 -10.66 -0.11 5.35
CA LEU A 59 -9.89 0.38 6.47
C LEU A 59 -9.45 -0.83 7.30
N VAL A 60 -8.14 -1.05 7.40
CA VAL A 60 -7.57 -2.26 7.99
C VAL A 60 -6.61 -1.91 9.12
N LYS A 61 -6.60 -2.74 10.17
CA LYS A 61 -5.73 -2.59 11.34
C LYS A 61 -4.67 -3.68 11.33
N CYS A 62 -3.40 -3.28 11.33
CA CYS A 62 -2.24 -4.15 11.34
C CYS A 62 -1.40 -3.83 12.59
N GLY A 63 -1.59 -4.59 13.67
CA GLY A 63 -1.04 -4.26 14.98
C GLY A 63 -1.53 -2.89 15.48
N LYS A 64 -0.61 -1.92 15.61
CA LYS A 64 -0.90 -0.54 16.05
C LYS A 64 -1.20 0.43 14.90
N TRP A 65 -1.05 -0.01 13.66
CA TRP A 65 -1.14 0.84 12.47
C TRP A 65 -2.47 0.63 11.76
N MET A 66 -2.95 1.69 11.12
CA MET A 66 -4.16 1.70 10.31
C MET A 66 -3.79 2.01 8.87
N PHE A 67 -4.33 1.24 7.93
CA PHE A 67 -4.10 1.43 6.50
C PHE A 67 -5.43 1.49 5.75
N GLN A 68 -5.42 2.23 4.64
CA GLN A 68 -6.49 2.17 3.65
C GLN A 68 -5.99 1.31 2.49
N VAL A 69 -6.80 0.33 2.09
CA VAL A 69 -6.50 -0.58 0.98
C VAL A 69 -7.60 -0.43 -0.04
N GLU A 70 -7.24 -0.01 -1.24
CA GLU A 70 -8.21 0.14 -2.32
C GLU A 70 -8.15 -1.07 -3.24
N LEU A 71 -9.30 -1.73 -3.43
CA LEU A 71 -9.41 -2.90 -4.31
C LEU A 71 -10.52 -2.69 -5.34
N PRO A 72 -10.30 -3.12 -6.59
CA PRO A 72 -11.38 -3.25 -7.57
C PRO A 72 -12.50 -4.14 -7.03
N LYS A 73 -13.76 -3.87 -7.39
CA LYS A 73 -14.91 -4.65 -6.90
C LYS A 73 -14.80 -6.16 -7.13
N GLU A 74 -14.18 -6.56 -8.24
CA GLU A 74 -13.91 -7.96 -8.59
C GLU A 74 -13.06 -8.67 -7.53
N LYS A 75 -12.02 -8.00 -7.03
CA LYS A 75 -11.12 -8.52 -5.97
C LYS A 75 -11.65 -8.26 -4.55
N SER A 76 -12.57 -7.31 -4.40
CA SER A 76 -13.15 -6.95 -3.10
C SER A 76 -13.95 -8.07 -2.45
N GLN A 77 -14.52 -8.98 -3.24
CA GLN A 77 -15.33 -10.10 -2.72
C GLN A 77 -14.49 -11.04 -1.85
N GLU A 78 -13.22 -11.26 -2.20
CA GLU A 78 -12.31 -12.10 -1.43
C GLU A 78 -12.09 -11.52 -0.02
N LEU A 79 -11.88 -10.20 0.12
CA LEU A 79 -11.76 -9.58 1.43
C LEU A 79 -13.06 -9.53 2.23
N LYS A 80 -14.20 -9.31 1.57
CA LYS A 80 -15.49 -9.31 2.25
C LYS A 80 -15.78 -10.65 2.92
N ASN A 81 -15.37 -11.74 2.30
CA ASN A 81 -15.47 -13.08 2.88
C ASN A 81 -14.50 -13.27 4.07
N LEU A 82 -13.49 -12.42 4.20
CA LEU A 82 -12.50 -12.41 5.27
C LEU A 82 -12.84 -11.42 6.40
N LYS A 83 -14.03 -10.80 6.43
CA LYS A 83 -14.39 -9.79 7.44
C LYS A 83 -14.24 -10.27 8.90
N ASN A 84 -14.28 -11.58 9.12
CA ASN A 84 -14.11 -12.22 10.43
C ASN A 84 -12.84 -13.09 10.54
N ARG A 85 -11.94 -13.02 9.56
CA ARG A 85 -10.69 -13.79 9.53
C ARG A 85 -9.51 -12.84 9.44
N THR A 86 -8.38 -13.26 9.99
CA THR A 86 -7.13 -12.56 9.79
C THR A 86 -6.62 -12.79 8.37
N PHE A 87 -6.02 -11.76 7.79
CA PHE A 87 -5.38 -11.81 6.48
C PHE A 87 -4.04 -11.09 6.54
N TYR A 88 -3.21 -11.27 5.53
CA TYR A 88 -1.88 -10.67 5.47
C TYR A 88 -1.85 -9.55 4.45
N LEU A 89 -1.55 -8.34 4.92
CA LEU A 89 -1.33 -7.17 4.08
C LEU A 89 0.14 -7.13 3.68
N HIS A 90 0.42 -7.30 2.40
CA HIS A 90 1.76 -7.26 1.82
C HIS A 90 2.12 -5.84 1.36
N PHE A 91 3.35 -5.44 1.65
CA PHE A 91 3.93 -4.15 1.31
C PHE A 91 5.03 -4.34 0.25
N PRO A 92 4.75 -4.19 -1.05
CA PRO A 92 5.79 -4.35 -2.07
C PRO A 92 6.89 -3.29 -1.92
N PHE A 93 8.15 -3.70 -1.70
CA PHE A 93 9.26 -2.78 -1.44
C PHE A 93 9.48 -1.75 -2.55
N ASP A 94 9.26 -2.13 -3.82
CA ASP A 94 9.41 -1.25 -4.98
C ASP A 94 8.35 -0.13 -5.04
N LYS A 95 7.27 -0.26 -4.25
CA LYS A 95 6.17 0.72 -4.14
C LYS A 95 6.24 1.60 -2.90
N ILE A 96 7.17 1.31 -1.98
CA ILE A 96 7.39 2.11 -0.78
C ILE A 96 8.22 3.34 -1.13
N ILE A 97 7.75 4.49 -0.66
CA ILE A 97 8.46 5.76 -0.72
C ILE A 97 8.90 6.11 0.69
N LEU A 98 10.15 6.49 0.84
CA LEU A 98 10.70 6.97 2.10
C LEU A 98 10.80 8.49 2.03
N LEU A 99 10.28 9.16 3.05
CA LEU A 99 10.32 10.61 3.20
C LEU A 99 11.10 10.94 4.47
N SER A 100 11.95 11.98 4.43
CA SER A 100 12.45 12.59 5.65
C SER A 100 11.29 13.30 6.34
N LYS A 101 11.29 13.32 7.67
CA LYS A 101 10.32 14.07 8.45
C LYS A 101 10.54 15.60 8.37
N GLU A 102 11.70 16.03 7.90
CA GLU A 102 12.12 17.44 7.88
C GLU A 102 11.87 18.18 6.56
N ASP A 103 11.27 17.55 5.54
CA ASP A 103 10.97 18.14 4.22
C ASP A 103 9.48 18.51 4.02
#